data_AF-A0A529HMX7-F1
#
_entry.id   AF-A0A529HMX7-F1
#
_cell.length_a   1.000
_cell.length_b   1.000
_cell.length_c   1.000
_cell.angle_alpha   90.00
_cell.angle_beta   90.00
_cell.angle_gamma   90.00
#
_symmetry.space_group_name_H-M   'P 1'
#
loop_
_entity.id
_entity.type
_entity.pdbx_description
1 polymer ?
#
loop_
_entity_poly.entity_id
_entity_poly.type
_entity_poly.pdbx_seq_one_letter_code
_entity_poly.pdbx_strand_id
1 'polypeptide(L)' 'MDRLQFEVPVRITPAPGLPVEEIYSVEQALDFLQNWPKRRQGKLYDAAFNACFGATVDV' A
#
# COMPACT_ATOMS: atom_id res chain seq x y z
N MET A 1 -12.76 -11.19 -12.32
CA MET A 1 -12.14 -9.87 -12.06
C MET A 1 -11.49 -9.95 -10.69
N ASP A 2 -10.18 -9.73 -10.62
CA ASP A 2 -9.41 -9.77 -9.37
C ASP A 2 -9.96 -8.74 -8.39
N ARG A 3 -10.66 -9.21 -7.35
CA ARG A 3 -11.46 -8.39 -6.42
C ARG A 3 -10.64 -7.39 -5.58
N LEU A 4 -9.31 -7.40 -5.75
CA LEU A 4 -8.33 -6.64 -4.97
C LEU A 4 -7.39 -5.77 -5.82
N GLN A 5 -7.71 -5.56 -7.12
CA GLN A 5 -6.98 -4.58 -7.92
C GLN A 5 -7.52 -3.16 -7.68
N PHE A 6 -6.62 -2.19 -7.66
CA PHE A 6 -7.01 -0.78 -7.67
C PHE A 6 -7.48 -0.38 -9.07
N GLU A 7 -8.54 0.43 -9.15
CA GLU A 7 -9.03 0.99 -10.42
C GLU A 7 -7.98 1.88 -11.09
N VAL A 8 -7.16 2.57 -10.29
CA VAL A 8 -6.03 3.38 -10.73
C VAL A 8 -4.83 3.03 -9.86
N PRO A 9 -3.64 2.79 -10.43
CA PRO A 9 -2.47 2.42 -9.65
C PRO A 9 -2.07 3.53 -8.67
N VAL A 10 -1.74 3.13 -7.44
CA VAL A 10 -1.24 4.03 -6.41
C VAL A 10 0.23 4.34 -6.70
N ARG A 11 0.55 5.62 -6.83
CA ARG A 11 1.91 6.09 -7.12
C ARG A 11 2.65 6.43 -5.83
N ILE A 12 3.83 5.86 -5.66
CA ILE A 12 4.69 6.08 -4.49
C ILE A 12 6.05 6.64 -4.92
N THR A 13 6.55 7.60 -4.15
CA THR A 13 7.92 8.11 -4.30
C THR A 13 8.75 7.58 -3.12
N PRO A 14 9.58 6.54 -3.32
CA PRO A 14 10.23 5.84 -2.21
C PRO A 14 11.24 6.73 -1.47
N ALA A 15 11.93 7.61 -2.21
CA ALA A 15 12.77 8.67 -1.67
C ALA A 15 12.91 9.83 -2.67
N PRO A 16 13.29 11.03 -2.21
CA PRO A 16 13.58 12.14 -3.10
C PRO A 16 14.63 11.75 -4.16
N GLY A 17 14.32 11.97 -5.43
CA GLY A 17 15.22 11.68 -6.57
C GLY A 17 15.18 10.24 -7.09
N LEU A 18 14.43 9.34 -6.45
CA LEU A 18 14.15 8.01 -6.99
C LEU A 18 12.93 8.03 -7.92
N PRO A 19 12.85 7.11 -8.90
CA PRO A 19 11.70 7.00 -9.78
C PRO A 19 10.42 6.69 -8.98
N VAL A 20 9.29 7.10 -9.55
CA VAL A 20 7.96 6.74 -9.02
C VAL A 20 7.71 5.26 -9.27
N GLU A 21 7.25 4.56 -8.24
CA GLU A 21 6.77 3.18 -8.34
C GLU A 21 5.23 3.16 -8.31
N GLU A 22 4.64 2.09 -8.85
CA GLU A 22 3.19 1.93 -8.99
C GLU A 22 2.73 0.64 -8.31
N ILE A 23 1.68 0.76 -7.51
CA ILE A 23 1.03 -0.34 -6.79
C ILE A 23 -0.34 -0.58 -7.41
N TYR A 24 -0.56 -1.79 -7.92
CA TYR A 24 -1.76 -2.15 -8.68
C TYR A 24 -2.78 -2.95 -7.87
N SER A 25 -2.39 -3.53 -6.73
CA SER A 25 -3.28 -4.35 -5.91
C SER A 25 -3.12 -4.12 -4.41
N VAL A 26 -4.14 -4.51 -3.66
CA VAL A 26 -4.13 -4.51 -2.19
C VAL A 26 -2.99 -5.38 -1.63
N GLU A 27 -2.69 -6.52 -2.26
CA GLU A 27 -1.54 -7.36 -1.87
C GLU A 27 -0.21 -6.62 -2.02
N GLN A 28 0.03 -5.99 -3.18
CA GLN A 28 1.24 -5.18 -3.37
C GLN A 28 1.32 -4.02 -2.37
N ALA A 29 0.20 -3.42 -2.02
CA ALA A 29 0.14 -2.39 -0.98
C ALA A 29 0.53 -2.93 0.39
N LEU A 30 0.05 -4.12 0.77
CA LEU A 30 0.42 -4.76 2.02
C LEU A 30 1.90 -5.12 2.07
N ASP A 31 2.47 -5.64 0.98
CA ASP A 31 3.91 -5.92 0.89
C ASP A 31 4.75 -4.65 1.07
N PHE A 32 4.34 -3.55 0.43
CA PHE A 32 4.98 -2.25 0.61
C PHE A 32 4.89 -1.75 2.05
N LEU A 33 3.70 -1.80 2.66
CA LEU A 33 3.47 -1.32 4.02
C LEU A 33 4.22 -2.17 5.06
N GLN A 34 4.29 -3.48 4.90
CA GLN A 34 5.06 -4.36 5.80
C GLN A 34 6.55 -4.01 5.84
N ASN A 35 7.09 -3.50 4.73
CA ASN A 35 8.47 -3.03 4.62
C ASN A 35 8.66 -1.56 5.01
N TRP A 36 7.59 -0.85 5.40
CA TRP A 36 7.67 0.56 5.74
C TRP A 36 8.47 0.79 7.04
N PRO A 37 9.43 1.74 7.08
CA PRO A 37 10.26 1.93 8.26
C PRO A 37 9.44 2.25 9.52
N LYS A 38 9.64 1.49 10.62
CA LYS A 38 8.91 1.69 11.89
C LYS A 38 8.90 3.13 12.39
N ARG A 39 10.03 3.84 12.25
CA ARG A 39 10.15 5.27 12.61
C ARG A 39 9.24 6.22 11.81
N ARG A 40 8.71 5.75 10.67
CA ARG A 40 7.80 6.47 9.77
C ARG A 40 6.36 5.92 9.82
N GLN A 41 6.09 4.95 10.70
CA GLN A 41 4.74 4.43 10.93
C GLN A 41 3.99 5.39 11.86
N GLY A 42 3.10 6.19 11.27
CA GLY A 42 2.18 7.06 11.99
C GLY A 42 0.75 6.83 11.51
N LYS A 43 -0.16 7.75 11.83
CA LYS A 43 -1.60 7.59 11.53
C LYS A 43 -1.93 7.24 10.07
N LEU A 44 -1.15 7.76 9.11
CA LEU A 44 -1.34 7.45 7.68
C LEU A 44 -1.00 5.98 7.38
N TYR A 45 0.08 5.47 7.98
CA TYR A 45 0.44 4.06 7.87
C TYR A 45 -0.66 3.17 8.47
N ASP A 46 -1.13 3.49 9.67
CA ASP A 46 -2.17 2.69 10.35
C ASP A 46 -3.46 2.65 9.52
N ALA A 47 -3.89 3.80 8.99
CA ALA A 47 -5.08 3.90 8.15
C ALA A 47 -4.94 3.08 6.86
N ALA A 48 -3.79 3.20 6.17
CA ALA A 48 -3.54 2.46 4.93
C ALA A 48 -3.46 0.95 5.18
N PHE A 49 -2.74 0.53 6.22
CA PHE A 49 -2.58 -0.88 6.56
C PHE A 49 -3.90 -1.52 6.96
N ASN A 50 -4.67 -0.87 7.84
CA ASN A 50 -5.97 -1.40 8.27
C ASN A 50 -6.97 -1.49 7.12
N ALA A 51 -7.00 -0.52 6.22
CA ALA A 51 -7.87 -0.56 5.04
C ALA A 51 -7.49 -1.70 4.09
N CYS A 52 -6.20 -1.85 3.78
CA CYS A 52 -5.72 -2.91 2.90
C CYS A 52 -5.92 -4.30 3.53
N PHE A 53 -5.60 -4.44 4.82
CA PHE A 53 -5.77 -5.71 5.53
C PHE A 53 -7.25 -6.08 5.66
N GLY A 54 -8.12 -5.13 6.01
CA GLY A 54 -9.57 -5.35 6.06
C GLY A 54 -10.13 -5.85 4.72
N ALA A 55 -9.69 -5.25 3.61
CA ALA A 55 -10.09 -5.69 2.27
C ALA A 55 -9.68 -7.14 1.96
N THR A 56 -8.58 -7.66 2.54
CA THR A 56 -8.19 -9.08 2.37
C THR A 56 -8.98 -10.07 3.22
N VAL A 57 -9.51 -9.64 4.37
CA VAL A 57 -10.28 -10.49 5.28
C VAL A 57 -11.73 -10.68 4.82
N ASP A 58 -12.28 -9.70 4.08
CA ASP A 58 -13.64 -9.74 3.53
C ASP A 58 -13.79 -10.54 2.22
N VAL A 59 -12.75 -11.26 1.77
CA VAL A 59 -12.74 -12.03 0.51
C VAL A 59 -13.28 -13.44 0.67
#